data_AF-A0A3Q9RS38-F1
#
_entry.id   AF-A0A3Q9RS38-F1
#
_cell.length_a   1.000
_cell.length_b   1.000
_cell.length_c   1.000
_cell.angle_alpha   90.00
_cell.angle_beta   90.00
_cell.angle_gamma   90.00
#
_symmetry.space_group_name_H-M   'P 1'
#
loop_
_entity.id
_entity.type
_entity.pdbx_description
1 polymer ?
#
loop_
_entity_poly.entity_id
_entity_poly.type
_entity_poly.pdbx_seq_one_letter_code
_entity_poly.pdbx_strand_id
1 'polypeptide(L)'
;MQISSKQVLEKMEELVARAKQADSEDALKGYIMAVQALCEVMVNEQPPTSSLHISQPVKQMTTMQPMQHTTTVPITERVKVEGANGSSLLDF
;
A
#
# COMPACT_ATOMS: atom_id res chain seq x y z
N MET A 1 -3.28 -23.12 -12.67
CA MET A 1 -1.97 -23.77 -12.86
C MET A 1 -1.79 -24.70 -11.68
N GLN A 2 -1.69 -26.02 -11.88
CA GLN A 2 -1.62 -26.94 -10.74
C GLN A 2 -0.16 -27.14 -10.35
N ILE A 3 0.39 -26.17 -9.62
CA ILE A 3 1.73 -26.30 -9.05
C ILE A 3 1.63 -27.32 -7.92
N SER A 4 2.40 -28.40 -7.99
CA SER A 4 2.41 -29.38 -6.92
C SER A 4 2.99 -28.75 -5.66
N SER A 5 2.30 -28.85 -4.51
CA SER A 5 2.79 -28.37 -3.22
C SER A 5 4.21 -28.88 -2.91
N LYS A 6 4.56 -30.08 -3.39
CA LYS A 6 5.90 -30.65 -3.27
C LYS A 6 6.96 -29.81 -3.99
N GLN A 7 6.66 -29.32 -5.19
CA GLN A 7 7.59 -28.49 -5.97
C GLN A 7 7.79 -27.11 -5.33
N VAL A 8 6.75 -26.55 -4.70
CA VAL A 8 6.87 -25.29 -3.97
C VAL A 8 7.77 -25.46 -2.76
N LEU A 9 7.58 -26.53 -1.97
CA LEU A 9 8.42 -26.83 -0.82
C LEU A 9 9.88 -27.05 -1.21
N GLU A 10 10.14 -27.78 -2.30
CA GLU A 10 11.50 -27.96 -2.84
C GLU A 10 12.16 -26.61 -3.22
N LYS A 11 11.39 -25.68 -3.80
CA LYS A 11 11.89 -24.33 -4.09
C LYS A 11 12.13 -23.49 -2.85
N MET A 12 11.31 -23.64 -1.81
CA MET A 12 11.56 -22.96 -0.53
C MET A 12 12.86 -23.46 0.11
N GLU A 13 13.13 -24.76 0.09
CA GLU A 13 14.38 -25.32 0.58
C GLU A 13 15.60 -24.75 -0.17
N GLU A 14 15.53 -24.66 -1.50
CA GLU A 14 16.59 -24.06 -2.31
C GLU A 14 16.80 -22.58 -1.95
N LEU A 15 15.72 -21.79 -1.82
CA LEU A 15 15.80 -20.38 -1.47
C LEU A 15 16.39 -20.17 -0.07
N VAL A 16 16.02 -21.02 0.90
CA VAL A 16 16.61 -20.99 2.25
C VAL A 16 18.09 -21.36 2.21
N ALA A 17 18.48 -22.35 1.41
CA ALA A 17 19.89 -22.69 1.24
C ALA A 17 20.70 -21.52 0.64
N ARG A 18 20.15 -20.82 -0.35
CA ARG A 18 20.76 -19.62 -0.94
C ARG A 18 20.80 -18.45 0.03
N ALA A 19 19.75 -18.25 0.83
CA ALA A 19 19.70 -17.22 1.87
C ALA A 19 20.83 -17.39 2.88
N LYS A 20 21.11 -18.64 3.31
CA LYS A 20 22.21 -18.95 4.23
C LYS A 20 23.59 -18.69 3.64
N GLN A 21 23.72 -18.68 2.32
CA GLN A 21 24.95 -18.44 1.58
C GLN A 21 25.04 -17.01 1.02
N ALA A 22 24.09 -16.13 1.35
CA ALA A 22 24.02 -14.80 0.77
C ALA A 22 25.18 -13.92 1.27
N ASP A 23 25.90 -13.31 0.32
CA ASP A 23 27.05 -12.42 0.61
C ASP A 23 26.63 -11.01 1.06
N SER A 24 25.34 -10.68 0.96
CA SER A 24 24.81 -9.36 1.30
C SER A 24 23.46 -9.44 2.00
N GLU A 25 23.18 -8.45 2.86
CA GLU A 25 21.91 -8.34 3.58
C GLU A 25 20.73 -8.12 2.61
N ASP A 26 20.96 -7.42 1.51
CA ASP A 26 19.93 -7.19 0.48
C ASP A 26 19.53 -8.51 -0.21
N ALA A 27 20.51 -9.33 -0.61
CA ALA A 27 20.25 -10.65 -1.17
C ALA A 27 19.54 -11.57 -0.16
N LEU A 28 19.96 -11.56 1.11
CA LEU A 28 19.28 -12.29 2.18
C LEU A 28 17.80 -11.88 2.27
N LYS A 29 17.51 -10.57 2.34
CA LYS A 29 16.14 -10.06 2.37
C LYS A 29 15.33 -10.48 1.14
N GLY A 30 15.93 -10.43 -0.05
CA GLY A 30 15.31 -10.89 -1.28
C GLY A 30 14.89 -12.36 -1.22
N TYR A 31 15.77 -13.25 -0.74
CA TYR A 31 15.44 -14.67 -0.58
C TYR A 31 14.34 -14.91 0.46
N ILE A 32 14.35 -14.18 1.58
CA ILE A 32 13.30 -14.28 2.60
C ILE A 32 11.94 -13.82 2.05
N MET A 33 11.90 -12.71 1.30
CA MET A 33 10.66 -12.24 0.65
C MET A 33 10.13 -13.25 -0.36
N ALA A 34 11.02 -13.90 -1.13
CA ALA A 34 10.61 -14.93 -2.07
C ALA A 34 9.98 -16.15 -1.36
N VAL A 35 10.56 -16.60 -0.24
CA VAL A 35 9.99 -17.69 0.58
C VAL A 35 8.63 -17.28 1.15
N GLN A 36 8.49 -16.05 1.66
CA GLN A 36 7.22 -15.53 2.15
C GLN A 36 6.14 -15.54 1.06
N ALA A 37 6.46 -15.06 -0.15
CA ALA A 37 5.51 -15.06 -1.27
C ALA A 37 5.05 -16.48 -1.64
N LEU A 38 5.96 -17.47 -1.59
CA LEU A 38 5.59 -18.87 -1.83
C LEU A 38 4.64 -19.42 -0.75
N CYS A 39 4.84 -19.05 0.53
CA CYS A 39 3.87 -19.38 1.58
C CYS A 39 2.49 -18.80 1.28
N GLU A 40 2.44 -17.51 0.93
CA GLU A 40 1.17 -16.81 0.65
C GLU A 40 0.41 -17.45 -0.51
N VAL A 41 1.10 -17.83 -1.59
CA VAL A 41 0.47 -18.52 -2.73
C VAL A 41 -0.10 -19.88 -2.30
N MET A 42 0.62 -20.67 -1.51
CA MET A 42 0.15 -21.97 -1.04
C MET A 42 -1.06 -21.88 -0.11
N VAL A 43 -1.11 -20.83 0.72
CA VAL A 43 -2.24 -20.59 1.64
C VAL A 43 -3.46 -20.07 0.87
N ASN A 44 -3.27 -19.22 -0.13
CA ASN A 44 -4.36 -18.62 -0.91
C ASN A 44 -4.95 -19.55 -1.99
N GLU A 45 -4.26 -20.62 -2.38
CA GLU A 45 -4.84 -21.67 -3.23
C GLU A 45 -5.82 -22.61 -2.50
N GLN A 46 -5.97 -22.49 -1.16
CA GLN A 46 -7.10 -23.14 -0.49
C GLN A 46 -8.42 -22.46 -0.90
N PRO A 47 -9.48 -23.23 -1.20
CA PRO A 47 -10.77 -22.65 -1.56
C PRO A 47 -11.25 -21.71 -0.46
N PRO A 48 -11.90 -20.58 -0.82
CA PRO A 48 -12.15 -19.47 0.08
C PRO A 48 -13.16 -19.86 1.16
N THR A 49 -12.66 -20.34 2.28
CA THR A 49 -13.41 -20.30 3.54
C THR A 49 -12.63 -19.44 4.52
N SER A 50 -13.05 -18.18 4.60
CA SER A 50 -12.84 -17.24 5.70
C SER A 50 -11.61 -16.32 5.62
N SER A 51 -11.88 -15.12 5.11
CA SER A 51 -11.45 -13.83 5.65
C SER A 51 -9.95 -13.57 5.83
N LEU A 52 -9.31 -13.06 4.78
CA LEU A 52 -8.06 -12.29 4.90
C LEU A 52 -8.39 -10.79 5.03
N HIS A 53 -8.45 -10.32 6.28
CA HIS A 53 -8.21 -8.91 6.60
C HIS A 53 -6.70 -8.65 6.46
N ILE A 54 -6.25 -8.27 5.27
CA ILE A 54 -4.93 -7.64 5.10
C ILE A 54 -5.08 -6.20 5.59
N SER A 55 -4.72 -5.96 6.84
CA SER A 55 -4.56 -4.61 7.38
C SER A 55 -3.34 -3.96 6.75
N GLN A 56 -3.54 -3.18 5.69
CA GLN A 56 -2.52 -2.23 5.24
C GLN A 56 -2.30 -1.15 6.32
N PRO A 57 -1.06 -0.68 6.54
CA PRO A 57 -0.82 0.41 7.47
C PRO A 57 -1.38 1.71 6.89
N VAL A 58 -2.50 2.17 7.46
CA VAL A 58 -3.08 3.48 7.18
C VAL A 58 -2.10 4.53 7.68
N LYS A 59 -1.39 5.22 6.77
CA LYS A 59 -0.74 6.49 7.10
C LYS A 59 -1.84 7.54 7.31
N GLN A 60 -2.40 7.61 8.51
CA GLN A 60 -3.19 8.75 8.95
C GLN A 60 -2.25 9.93 9.21
N MET A 61 -2.01 10.72 8.17
CA MET A 61 -1.49 12.07 8.32
C MET A 61 -2.69 13.01 8.27
N THR A 62 -3.29 13.34 9.43
CA THR A 62 -4.06 14.59 9.68
C THR A 62 -4.42 14.66 11.17
N THR A 63 -3.74 15.52 11.92
CA THR A 63 -4.34 16.19 13.09
C THR A 63 -4.01 17.66 12.95
N MET A 64 -4.91 18.41 12.33
CA MET A 64 -5.02 19.85 12.58
C MET A 64 -5.96 20.01 13.77
N GLN A 65 -5.44 20.48 14.90
CA GLN A 65 -6.25 20.94 16.02
C GLN A 65 -6.83 22.32 15.68
N PRO A 66 -8.15 22.53 15.71
CA PRO A 66 -8.71 23.86 15.82
C PRO A 66 -8.70 24.26 17.30
N MET A 67 -7.73 25.08 17.71
CA MET A 67 -7.82 25.81 18.98
C MET A 67 -8.81 26.96 18.78
N GLN A 68 -9.97 26.83 19.41
CA GLN A 68 -10.98 27.87 19.49
C GLN A 68 -10.41 29.08 20.22
N HIS A 69 -10.23 30.18 19.51
CA HIS A 69 -10.15 31.51 20.12
C HIS A 69 -11.36 32.30 19.67
N THR A 70 -12.26 32.49 20.63
CA THR A 70 -13.38 33.42 20.58
C THR A 70 -12.82 34.85 20.57
N THR A 71 -12.97 35.58 19.46
CA THR A 71 -12.96 37.05 19.49
C THR A 71 -13.85 37.58 18.35
N THR A 72 -14.87 38.32 18.76
CA THR A 72 -15.92 39.01 18.01
C THR A 72 -15.43 40.24 17.23
N VAL A 73 -15.68 40.33 15.92
CA VAL A 73 -15.92 41.59 15.15
C VAL A 73 -16.49 41.26 13.73
N PRO A 74 -17.22 42.17 13.05
CA PRO A 74 -18.42 41.85 12.28
C PRO A 74 -18.20 41.64 10.77
N ILE A 75 -19.23 41.04 10.14
CA ILE A 75 -19.44 40.86 8.70
C ILE A 75 -18.92 42.06 7.88
N THR A 76 -17.95 41.79 7.00
CA THR A 76 -17.60 42.65 5.86
C THR A 76 -17.56 41.76 4.61
N GLU A 77 -18.62 41.89 3.81
CA GLU A 77 -18.67 41.88 2.35
C GLU A 77 -17.92 40.78 1.56
N ARG A 78 -18.69 39.94 0.86
CA ARG A 78 -18.18 39.02 -0.17
C ARG A 78 -17.45 39.81 -1.27
N VAL A 79 -16.14 39.64 -1.38
CA VAL A 79 -15.38 40.15 -2.53
C VAL A 79 -15.75 39.33 -3.76
N LYS A 80 -16.47 39.96 -4.68
CA LYS A 80 -16.79 39.45 -6.02
C LYS A 80 -15.56 39.70 -6.91
N VAL A 81 -14.76 38.68 -7.18
CA VAL A 81 -13.70 38.78 -8.20
C VAL A 81 -14.30 38.46 -9.57
N GLU A 82 -14.45 39.51 -10.35
CA GLU A 82 -14.89 39.53 -11.74
C GLU A 82 -13.71 39.12 -12.64
N GLY A 83 -13.94 38.22 -13.60
CA GLY A 83 -13.01 38.02 -14.73
C GLY A 83 -12.28 36.67 -14.86
N ALA A 84 -12.86 35.53 -14.46
CA ALA A 84 -12.29 34.21 -14.75
C ALA A 84 -13.14 33.35 -15.72
N ASN A 85 -13.85 33.99 -16.66
CA ASN A 85 -14.45 33.30 -17.82
C ASN A 85 -13.53 33.41 -19.04
N GLY A 86 -12.34 32.80 -18.94
CA GLY A 86 -11.52 32.51 -20.11
C GLY A 86 -12.22 31.44 -20.96
N SER A 87 -12.50 31.77 -22.22
CA SER A 87 -13.21 30.96 -23.20
C SER A 87 -12.68 29.52 -23.31
N SER A 88 -13.61 28.57 -23.35
CA SER A 88 -13.42 27.11 -23.37
C SER A 88 -12.25 26.58 -24.19
N LEU A 89 -11.50 25.66 -23.58
CA LEU A 89 -10.43 24.84 -24.15
C LEU A 89 -10.96 23.71 -25.04
N LEU A 90 -11.96 23.98 -25.89
CA LEU A 90 -12.45 23.06 -26.93
C LEU A 90 -12.96 23.89 -28.11
N ASP A 91 -12.03 24.36 -28.94
CA ASP A 91 -12.32 24.81 -30.29
C ASP A 91 -11.71 23.78 -31.25
N PHE A 92 -12.56 23.18 -32.09
CA PHE A 92 -12.22 22.21 -33.13
C PHE A 92 -12.11 22.90 -34.48
#